data_AF-A0A5B8LJE5-F1
#
_entry.id   AF-A0A5B8LJE5-F1
#
_cell.length_a   1.000
_cell.length_b   1.000
_cell.length_c   1.000
_cell.angle_alpha   90.00
_cell.angle_beta   90.00
_cell.angle_gamma   90.00
#
_symmetry.space_group_name_H-M   'P 1'
#
loop_
_entity.id
_entity.type
_entity.pdbx_description
1 polymer ?
#
loop_
_entity_poly.entity_id
_entity_poly.type
_entity_poly.pdbx_seq_one_letter_code
_entity_poly.pdbx_strand_id
1 'polypeptide(L)'
;MSSQAETDGDQFLLTDDHNPFPYRDTHAAQSLADGLRRLSEETGTSLRQLAKMLALKQAAVLSHMANGRMPIPLDRAEQLADALSLDKSDFLFAVLEQRHADTNWRERLAAPHSNEVVVELEAVAGQPLDKLSPEQISVLREVAAEARPRRRWLTVHEVSLVEKLRRLRPLFGVHGVSTEDARAIEKALIGGD
;
A
#
# COMPACT_ATOMS: atom_id res chain seq x y z
N MET A 1 -8.30 -59.40 35.04
CA MET A 1 -7.74 -58.13 35.55
C MET A 1 -7.00 -57.51 34.36
N SER A 2 -7.68 -56.67 33.57
CA SER A 2 -7.69 -55.19 33.73
C SER A 2 -6.28 -54.65 33.48
N SER A 3 -5.99 -53.75 32.54
CA SER A 3 -6.71 -52.57 32.05
C SER A 3 -5.93 -52.10 30.79
N GLN A 4 -6.56 -51.97 29.61
CA GLN A 4 -6.98 -50.70 28.99
C GLN A 4 -5.93 -49.58 28.95
N ALA A 5 -5.59 -49.16 27.73
CA ALA A 5 -5.60 -47.80 27.20
C ALA A 5 -4.67 -47.76 25.97
N GLU A 6 -4.95 -47.17 24.82
CA GLU A 6 -6.11 -46.45 24.28
C GLU A 6 -5.72 -46.25 22.81
N THR A 7 -6.39 -46.95 21.91
CA THR A 7 -6.43 -46.60 20.49
C THR A 7 -7.40 -45.44 20.38
N ASP A 8 -6.89 -44.22 20.42
CA ASP A 8 -7.65 -43.01 20.10
C ASP A 8 -6.94 -42.42 18.89
N GLY A 9 -7.41 -42.71 17.68
CA GLY A 9 -8.70 -42.18 17.26
C GLY A 9 -8.46 -40.77 16.77
N ASP A 10 -7.48 -40.60 15.88
CA ASP A 10 -7.25 -39.37 15.13
C ASP A 10 -8.47 -39.21 14.22
N GLN A 11 -9.53 -38.67 14.82
CA GLN A 11 -10.78 -38.29 14.19
C GLN A 11 -10.42 -37.20 13.20
N PHE A 12 -10.07 -37.64 12.00
CA PHE A 12 -10.26 -36.87 10.78
C PHE A 12 -11.59 -36.14 10.93
N LEU A 13 -11.51 -34.81 10.92
CA LEU A 13 -12.62 -33.90 10.67
C LEU A 13 -13.32 -34.36 9.39
N LEU A 14 -14.28 -35.26 9.53
CA LEU A 14 -15.33 -35.52 8.58
C LEU A 14 -16.25 -34.30 8.64
N THR A 15 -15.80 -33.19 8.05
CA THR A 15 -16.70 -32.14 7.63
C THR A 15 -17.55 -32.74 6.52
N ASP A 16 -18.81 -32.97 6.85
CA ASP A 16 -19.92 -33.26 5.95
C ASP A 16 -19.94 -32.19 4.83
N ASP A 17 -19.50 -32.50 3.60
CA ASP A 17 -19.56 -31.51 2.51
C ASP A 17 -19.45 -32.12 1.09
N HIS A 18 -20.46 -32.88 0.66
CA HIS A 18 -20.58 -33.31 -0.74
C HIS A 18 -21.06 -32.19 -1.69
N ASN A 19 -20.62 -30.93 -1.48
CA ASN A 19 -20.82 -29.88 -2.47
C ASN A 19 -19.76 -30.03 -3.58
N PRO A 20 -20.13 -30.39 -4.83
CA PRO A 20 -19.16 -30.52 -5.91
C PRO A 20 -18.56 -29.17 -6.37
N PHE A 21 -19.04 -28.05 -5.83
CA PHE A 21 -18.61 -26.69 -6.16
C PHE A 21 -18.39 -25.83 -4.90
N PRO A 22 -17.42 -26.17 -4.05
CA PRO A 22 -17.21 -25.53 -2.74
C PRO A 22 -16.87 -24.02 -2.84
N TYR A 23 -16.33 -23.56 -3.96
CA TYR A 23 -15.90 -22.17 -4.14
C TYR A 23 -16.84 -21.34 -5.02
N ARG A 24 -18.00 -21.87 -5.39
CA ARG A 24 -18.89 -21.25 -6.39
C ARG A 24 -19.26 -19.81 -6.04
N ASP A 25 -19.49 -19.56 -4.76
CA ASP A 25 -19.98 -18.27 -4.27
C ASP A 25 -18.84 -17.32 -3.83
N THR A 26 -17.59 -17.73 -4.04
CA THR A 26 -16.43 -16.88 -3.73
C THR A 26 -16.25 -15.81 -4.80
N HIS A 27 -15.87 -14.60 -4.36
CA HIS A 27 -15.63 -13.48 -5.26
C HIS A 27 -14.64 -13.85 -6.37
N ALA A 28 -13.58 -14.59 -6.05
CA ALA A 28 -12.57 -15.01 -7.03
C ALA A 28 -13.15 -15.87 -8.17
N ALA A 29 -14.04 -16.82 -7.85
CA ALA A 29 -14.68 -17.66 -8.86
C ALA A 29 -15.63 -16.84 -9.75
N GLN A 30 -16.38 -15.91 -9.15
CA GLN A 30 -17.28 -15.00 -9.86
C GLN A 30 -16.52 -14.05 -10.79
N SER A 31 -15.48 -13.36 -10.30
CA SER A 31 -14.63 -12.47 -11.11
C SER A 31 -13.97 -13.22 -12.26
N LEU A 32 -13.51 -14.45 -12.03
CA LEU A 32 -12.94 -15.29 -13.08
C LEU A 32 -14.00 -15.67 -14.13
N ALA A 33 -15.19 -16.10 -13.70
CA ALA A 33 -16.28 -16.47 -14.59
C ALA A 33 -16.74 -15.29 -15.46
N ASP A 34 -16.85 -14.11 -14.87
CA ASP A 34 -17.24 -12.89 -15.57
C ASP A 34 -16.14 -12.39 -16.51
N GLY A 35 -14.87 -12.45 -16.09
CA GLY A 35 -13.72 -12.12 -16.96
C GLY A 35 -13.65 -13.05 -18.18
N LEU A 36 -13.88 -14.35 -18.00
CA LEU A 36 -13.93 -15.32 -19.10
C LEU A 36 -15.10 -15.05 -20.06
N ARG A 37 -16.28 -14.73 -19.53
CA ARG A 37 -17.46 -14.39 -20.35
C ARG A 37 -17.19 -13.15 -21.18
N ARG A 38 -16.71 -12.08 -20.54
CA ARG A 38 -16.38 -10.81 -21.19
C ARG A 38 -15.35 -10.99 -22.30
N LEU A 39 -14.24 -11.67 -22.01
CA LEU A 39 -13.20 -11.93 -23.02
C LEU A 39 -13.76 -12.71 -24.22
N SER A 40 -14.61 -13.71 -23.97
CA SER A 40 -15.25 -14.50 -25.03
C SER A 40 -16.19 -13.65 -25.89
N GLU A 41 -16.93 -12.72 -25.29
CA GLU A 41 -17.87 -11.83 -25.98
C GLU A 41 -17.15 -10.75 -26.80
N GLU A 42 -16.08 -10.15 -26.25
CA GLU A 42 -15.35 -9.05 -26.89
C GLU A 42 -14.40 -9.49 -28.00
N THR A 43 -13.74 -10.64 -27.82
CA THR A 43 -12.66 -11.09 -28.71
C THR A 43 -12.96 -12.38 -29.45
N GLY A 44 -14.04 -13.09 -29.09
CA GLY A 44 -14.32 -14.42 -29.60
C GLY A 44 -13.33 -15.49 -29.14
N THR A 45 -12.47 -15.19 -28.16
CA THR A 45 -11.45 -16.12 -27.67
C THR A 45 -12.09 -17.29 -26.94
N SER A 46 -11.84 -18.51 -27.43
CA SER A 46 -12.30 -19.72 -26.77
C SER A 46 -11.49 -20.05 -25.51
N LEU A 47 -12.12 -20.73 -24.56
CA LEU A 47 -11.45 -21.27 -23.36
C LEU A 47 -10.19 -22.10 -23.67
N ARG A 48 -10.18 -22.82 -24.81
CA ARG A 48 -9.02 -23.62 -25.24
C ARG A 48 -7.85 -22.75 -25.68
N GLN A 49 -8.12 -21.65 -26.39
CA GLN A 49 -7.08 -20.70 -26.80
C GLN A 49 -6.49 -19.99 -25.59
N LEU A 50 -7.34 -19.53 -24.67
CA LEU A 50 -6.87 -18.90 -23.43
C LEU A 50 -6.03 -19.86 -22.58
N ALA A 51 -6.48 -21.11 -22.41
CA ALA A 51 -5.70 -22.12 -21.69
C ALA A 51 -4.31 -22.36 -22.31
N LYS A 52 -4.22 -22.35 -23.66
CA LYS A 52 -2.95 -22.46 -24.37
C LYS A 52 -2.05 -21.24 -24.13
N MET A 53 -2.60 -20.03 -24.14
CA MET A 53 -1.86 -18.78 -23.84
C MET A 53 -1.29 -18.79 -22.42
N LEU A 54 -2.07 -19.30 -21.46
CA LEU A 54 -1.68 -19.41 -20.06
C LEU A 54 -0.77 -20.64 -19.76
N ALA A 55 -0.40 -21.41 -20.78
CA ALA A 55 0.36 -22.65 -20.65
C ALA A 55 -0.29 -23.68 -19.69
N LEU A 56 -1.62 -23.72 -19.66
CA LEU A 56 -2.38 -24.71 -18.89
C LEU A 56 -2.46 -26.03 -19.65
N LYS A 57 -2.22 -27.14 -18.96
CA LYS A 57 -2.25 -28.49 -19.55
C LYS A 57 -3.63 -28.85 -20.12
N GLN A 58 -4.71 -28.33 -19.52
CA GLN A 58 -6.08 -28.65 -19.89
C GLN A 58 -6.99 -27.43 -19.75
N ALA A 59 -7.81 -27.15 -20.77
CA ALA A 59 -8.76 -26.04 -20.75
C ALA A 59 -9.88 -26.20 -19.71
N ALA A 60 -10.19 -27.45 -19.31
CA ALA A 60 -11.18 -27.74 -18.29
C ALA A 60 -10.81 -27.12 -16.93
N VAL A 61 -9.52 -26.92 -16.65
CA VAL A 61 -9.05 -26.30 -15.40
C VAL A 61 -9.62 -24.89 -15.23
N LEU A 62 -9.65 -24.07 -16.29
CA LEU A 62 -10.27 -22.74 -16.26
C LEU A 62 -11.76 -22.82 -15.91
N SER A 63 -12.47 -23.78 -16.53
CA SER A 63 -13.89 -23.99 -16.26
C SER A 63 -14.15 -24.51 -14.84
N HIS A 64 -13.28 -25.37 -14.30
CA HIS A 64 -13.40 -25.86 -12.94
C HIS A 64 -13.16 -24.75 -11.91
N MET A 65 -12.17 -23.88 -12.14
CA MET A 65 -11.94 -22.70 -11.28
C MET A 65 -13.12 -21.73 -11.34
N ALA A 66 -13.59 -21.39 -12.54
CA ALA A 66 -14.67 -20.43 -12.74
C ALA A 66 -16.01 -20.91 -12.15
N ASN A 67 -16.27 -22.21 -12.20
CA ASN A 67 -17.47 -22.80 -11.59
C ASN A 67 -17.30 -23.09 -10.08
N GLY A 68 -16.12 -22.83 -9.52
CA GLY A 68 -15.84 -23.06 -8.10
C GLY A 68 -15.67 -24.53 -7.70
N ARG A 69 -15.36 -25.43 -8.64
CA ARG A 69 -14.98 -26.83 -8.32
C ARG A 69 -13.61 -26.94 -7.68
N MET A 70 -12.73 -25.99 -7.98
CA MET A 70 -11.36 -25.97 -7.46
C MET A 70 -10.95 -24.51 -7.19
N PRO A 71 -10.03 -24.29 -6.24
CA PRO A 71 -9.57 -22.95 -5.95
C PRO A 71 -8.63 -22.46 -7.05
N ILE A 72 -8.53 -21.14 -7.20
CA ILE A 72 -7.61 -20.49 -8.11
C ILE A 72 -6.20 -20.54 -7.51
N PRO A 73 -5.18 -21.02 -8.23
CA PRO A 73 -3.79 -21.04 -7.76
C PRO A 73 -3.25 -19.63 -7.54
N LEU A 74 -2.67 -19.38 -6.36
CA LEU A 74 -2.14 -18.06 -5.99
C LEU A 74 -1.01 -17.63 -6.95
N ASP A 75 -0.15 -18.58 -7.34
CA ASP A 75 0.94 -18.40 -8.30
C ASP A 75 0.47 -18.03 -9.70
N ARG A 76 -0.82 -18.25 -10.01
CA ARG A 76 -1.44 -17.94 -11.31
C ARG A 76 -2.37 -16.74 -11.27
N ALA A 77 -2.65 -16.18 -10.10
CA ALA A 77 -3.62 -15.10 -9.93
C ALA A 77 -3.27 -13.88 -10.81
N GLU A 78 -2.01 -13.44 -10.77
CA GLU A 78 -1.56 -12.31 -11.58
C GLU A 78 -1.67 -12.57 -13.08
N GLN A 79 -1.20 -13.74 -13.54
CA GLN A 79 -1.25 -14.11 -14.96
C GLN A 79 -2.70 -14.18 -15.48
N LEU A 80 -3.62 -14.68 -14.65
CA LEU A 80 -5.05 -14.72 -14.96
C LEU A 80 -5.67 -13.33 -15.00
N ALA A 81 -5.32 -12.46 -14.05
CA ALA A 81 -5.79 -11.08 -14.03
C ALA A 81 -5.35 -10.31 -15.28
N ASP A 82 -4.08 -10.45 -15.69
CA ASP A 82 -3.55 -9.85 -16.92
C ASP A 82 -4.30 -10.35 -18.17
N ALA A 83 -4.48 -11.66 -18.30
CA ALA A 83 -5.11 -12.24 -19.48
C ALA A 83 -6.60 -11.91 -19.60
N LEU A 84 -7.25 -11.54 -18.49
CA LEU A 84 -8.68 -11.26 -18.41
C LEU A 84 -8.99 -9.78 -18.17
N SER A 85 -7.97 -8.92 -18.16
CA SER A 85 -8.11 -7.48 -17.87
C SER A 85 -8.85 -7.21 -16.56
N LEU A 86 -8.55 -7.99 -15.52
CA LEU A 86 -9.07 -7.79 -14.16
C LEU A 86 -8.13 -6.87 -13.36
N ASP A 87 -8.66 -6.19 -12.35
CA ASP A 87 -7.80 -5.49 -11.39
C ASP A 87 -6.95 -6.51 -10.63
N LYS A 88 -5.62 -6.39 -10.74
CA LYS A 88 -4.67 -7.35 -10.15
C LYS A 88 -4.79 -7.42 -8.64
N SER A 89 -4.94 -6.27 -7.98
CA SER A 89 -4.94 -6.20 -6.52
C SER A 89 -6.23 -6.82 -5.98
N ASP A 90 -7.36 -6.40 -6.52
CA ASP A 90 -8.68 -6.88 -6.14
C ASP A 90 -8.83 -8.40 -6.39
N PHE A 91 -8.39 -8.88 -7.55
CA PHE A 91 -8.43 -10.30 -7.88
C PHE A 91 -7.50 -11.11 -6.97
N LEU A 92 -6.30 -10.62 -6.66
CA LEU A 92 -5.39 -11.27 -5.73
C LEU A 92 -6.00 -11.40 -4.32
N PHE A 93 -6.62 -10.33 -3.81
CA PHE A 93 -7.33 -10.37 -2.53
C PHE A 93 -8.46 -11.40 -2.55
N ALA A 94 -9.25 -11.44 -3.61
CA ALA A 94 -10.30 -12.43 -3.76
C ALA A 94 -9.77 -13.87 -3.71
N VAL A 95 -8.62 -14.14 -4.37
CA VAL A 95 -7.97 -15.46 -4.36
C VAL A 95 -7.43 -15.82 -2.97
N LEU A 96 -6.94 -14.85 -2.19
CA LEU A 96 -6.51 -15.05 -0.82
C LEU A 96 -7.69 -15.35 0.12
N GLU A 97 -8.78 -14.59 0.00
CA GLU A 97 -10.04 -14.80 0.74
C GLU A 97 -10.64 -16.18 0.44
N GLN A 98 -10.57 -16.65 -0.81
CA GLN A 98 -11.04 -17.98 -1.20
C GLN A 98 -10.34 -19.13 -0.43
N ARG A 99 -9.08 -18.95 -0.02
CA ARG A 99 -8.28 -19.97 0.68
C ARG A 99 -8.31 -19.83 2.19
N HIS A 100 -8.53 -18.60 2.66
CA HIS A 100 -8.48 -18.25 4.07
C HIS A 100 -9.61 -17.28 4.39
N ALA A 101 -10.85 -17.79 4.34
CA ALA A 101 -12.06 -16.99 4.52
C ALA A 101 -12.12 -16.29 5.89
N ASP A 102 -11.50 -16.88 6.91
CA ASP A 102 -11.46 -16.31 8.27
C ASP A 102 -10.47 -15.15 8.42
N THR A 103 -9.69 -14.84 7.37
CA THR A 103 -8.69 -13.77 7.40
C THR A 103 -9.15 -12.57 6.59
N ASN A 104 -9.27 -11.42 7.26
CA ASN A 104 -9.47 -10.14 6.58
C ASN A 104 -8.15 -9.66 5.96
N TRP A 105 -7.82 -10.17 4.77
CA TRP A 105 -6.59 -9.86 4.05
C TRP A 105 -6.49 -8.39 3.68
N ARG A 106 -7.62 -7.76 3.35
CA ARG A 106 -7.67 -6.33 3.05
C ARG A 106 -7.21 -5.54 4.25
N GLU A 107 -7.74 -5.79 5.44
CA GLU A 107 -7.26 -5.08 6.65
C GLU A 107 -5.81 -5.43 6.99
N ARG A 108 -5.38 -6.69 6.85
CA ARG A 108 -4.00 -7.10 7.21
C ARG A 108 -2.92 -6.58 6.28
N LEU A 109 -3.21 -6.45 4.98
CA LEU A 109 -2.24 -6.03 3.96
C LEU A 109 -2.45 -4.59 3.51
N ALA A 110 -3.70 -4.11 3.51
CA ALA A 110 -4.01 -2.71 3.29
C ALA A 110 -3.90 -1.89 4.58
N ALA A 111 -3.60 -2.49 5.74
CA ALA A 111 -3.06 -1.74 6.87
C ALA A 111 -1.87 -0.93 6.34
N PRO A 112 -2.04 0.38 6.11
CA PRO A 112 -0.88 1.21 6.22
C PRO A 112 -0.50 0.98 7.68
N HIS A 113 0.80 0.95 7.98
CA HIS A 113 1.10 1.65 9.21
C HIS A 113 0.58 3.04 8.90
N SER A 114 -0.61 3.41 9.39
CA SER A 114 -1.08 4.78 9.39
C SER A 114 0.06 5.46 10.09
N ASN A 115 0.98 5.99 9.28
CA ASN A 115 2.27 6.38 9.79
C ASN A 115 1.86 7.56 10.64
N GLU A 116 1.92 7.41 11.96
CA GLU A 116 1.37 8.38 12.90
C GLU A 116 1.89 9.78 12.55
N VAL A 117 3.13 9.80 12.08
CA VAL A 117 3.82 10.91 11.43
C VAL A 117 3.07 11.51 10.23
N VAL A 118 2.58 10.72 9.28
CA VAL A 118 1.79 11.23 8.13
C VAL A 118 0.50 11.87 8.62
N VAL A 119 -0.23 11.22 9.53
CA VAL A 119 -1.48 11.78 10.09
C VAL A 119 -1.22 13.08 10.83
N GLU A 120 -0.17 13.13 11.65
CA GLU A 120 0.27 14.34 12.35
C GLU A 120 0.67 15.44 11.37
N LEU A 121 1.43 15.12 10.33
CA LEU A 121 1.86 16.09 9.32
C LEU A 121 0.69 16.65 8.51
N GLU A 122 -0.30 15.83 8.16
CA GLU A 122 -1.53 16.28 7.48
C GLU A 122 -2.37 17.17 8.41
N ALA A 123 -2.44 16.84 9.69
CA ALA A 123 -3.10 17.68 10.69
C ALA A 123 -2.40 19.04 10.85
N VAL A 124 -1.06 19.07 10.86
CA VAL A 124 -0.28 20.32 10.90
C VAL A 124 -0.44 21.12 9.60
N ALA A 125 -0.46 20.45 8.44
CA ALA A 125 -0.62 21.09 7.15
C ALA A 125 -2.05 21.59 6.90
N GLY A 126 -3.05 21.05 7.61
CA GLY A 126 -4.47 21.33 7.39
C GLY A 126 -5.03 20.77 6.08
N GLN A 127 -4.25 19.92 5.41
CA GLN A 127 -4.60 19.29 4.14
C GLN A 127 -3.81 17.99 3.95
N PRO A 128 -4.30 17.06 3.11
CA PRO A 128 -3.57 15.84 2.80
C PRO A 128 -2.23 16.15 2.10
N LEU A 129 -1.20 15.33 2.33
CA LEU A 129 0.15 15.59 1.80
C LEU A 129 0.22 15.52 0.26
N ASP A 130 -0.73 14.83 -0.38
CA ASP A 130 -0.85 14.73 -1.83
C ASP A 130 -1.37 16.02 -2.49
N LYS A 131 -1.92 16.96 -1.71
CA LYS A 131 -2.41 18.27 -2.16
C LYS A 131 -1.44 19.43 -1.90
N LEU A 132 -0.23 19.14 -1.42
CA LEU A 132 0.78 20.17 -1.22
C LEU A 132 1.17 20.85 -2.54
N SER A 133 1.46 22.15 -2.47
CA SER A 133 1.92 22.90 -3.64
C SER A 133 3.33 22.45 -4.06
N PRO A 134 3.72 22.66 -5.33
CA PRO A 134 5.08 22.36 -5.79
C PRO A 134 6.18 23.02 -4.93
N GLU A 135 5.95 24.25 -4.46
CA GLU A 135 6.87 24.97 -3.57
C GLU A 135 7.00 24.29 -2.21
N GLN A 136 5.88 23.87 -1.62
CA GLN A 136 5.87 23.15 -0.34
C GLN A 136 6.61 21.82 -0.46
N ILE A 137 6.38 21.08 -1.55
CA ILE A 137 7.07 19.82 -1.83
C ILE A 137 8.57 20.05 -1.99
N SER A 138 8.99 21.12 -2.68
CA SER A 138 10.40 21.48 -2.84
C SER A 138 11.07 21.72 -1.49
N VAL A 139 10.43 22.51 -0.63
CA VAL A 139 10.92 22.79 0.73
C VAL A 139 11.04 21.52 1.56
N LEU A 140 10.02 20.65 1.55
CA LEU A 140 10.05 19.38 2.28
C LEU A 140 11.19 18.46 1.81
N ARG A 141 11.48 18.44 0.50
CA ARG A 141 12.61 17.69 -0.05
C ARG A 141 13.95 18.23 0.43
N GLU A 142 14.11 19.55 0.48
CA GLU A 142 15.32 20.18 1.03
C GLU A 142 15.50 19.87 2.52
N VAL A 143 14.42 19.90 3.30
CA VAL A 143 14.45 19.53 4.73
C VAL A 143 14.85 18.08 4.90
N ALA A 144 14.26 17.16 4.12
CA ALA A 144 14.53 15.73 4.21
C ALA A 144 15.95 15.35 3.75
N ALA A 145 16.53 16.09 2.81
CA ALA A 145 17.89 15.87 2.32
C ALA A 145 18.98 16.39 3.28
N GLU A 146 18.64 17.25 4.23
CA GLU A 146 19.59 17.86 5.17
C GLU A 146 19.84 16.95 6.38
N ALA A 147 21.11 16.68 6.70
CA ALA A 147 21.47 15.81 7.82
C ALA A 147 21.19 16.45 9.18
N ARG A 148 21.12 17.78 9.24
CA ARG A 148 20.85 18.57 10.46
C ARG A 148 19.86 19.70 10.18
N PRO A 149 18.57 19.40 9.94
CA PRO A 149 17.60 20.39 9.47
C PRO A 149 17.44 21.56 10.46
N ARG A 150 17.52 21.31 11.77
CA ARG A 150 17.47 22.34 12.82
C ARG A 150 18.56 23.41 12.75
N ARG A 151 19.66 23.21 11.99
CA ARG A 151 20.72 24.22 11.85
C ARG A 151 20.47 25.21 10.74
N ARG A 152 19.67 24.83 9.74
CA ARG A 152 19.43 25.60 8.52
C ARG A 152 18.03 26.20 8.49
N TRP A 153 17.08 25.53 9.13
CA TRP A 153 15.67 25.92 9.13
C TRP A 153 15.29 26.59 10.44
N LEU A 154 14.52 27.67 10.32
CA LEU A 154 14.05 28.45 11.46
C LEU A 154 12.90 27.73 12.14
N THR A 155 12.99 27.63 13.46
CA THR A 155 11.85 27.28 14.32
C THR A 155 10.83 28.42 14.32
N VAL A 156 9.58 28.13 14.69
CA VAL A 156 8.52 29.15 14.80
C VAL A 156 8.93 30.33 15.70
N HIS A 157 9.74 30.07 16.73
CA HIS A 157 10.26 31.11 17.63
C HIS A 157 11.32 32.00 16.98
N GLU A 158 12.09 31.48 16.02
CA GLU A 158 13.12 32.23 15.31
C GLU A 158 12.55 33.04 14.14
N VAL A 159 11.39 32.65 13.60
CA VAL A 159 10.75 33.33 12.45
C VAL A 159 10.57 34.82 12.73
N SER A 160 9.96 35.20 13.85
CA SER A 160 9.69 36.62 14.15
C SER A 160 10.97 37.44 14.30
N LEU A 161 12.03 36.85 14.86
CA LEU A 161 13.33 37.50 14.98
C LEU A 161 13.97 37.70 13.60
N VAL A 162 14.00 36.65 12.78
CA VAL A 162 14.63 36.70 11.45
C VAL A 162 13.83 37.56 10.48
N GLU A 163 12.50 37.59 10.56
CA GLU A 163 11.68 38.54 9.80
C GLU A 163 12.00 39.99 10.17
N LYS A 164 12.16 40.27 11.47
CA LYS A 164 12.58 41.59 11.93
C LYS A 164 13.98 41.94 11.42
N LEU A 165 14.92 40.99 11.43
CA LEU A 165 16.25 41.17 10.86
C LEU A 165 16.21 41.41 9.35
N ARG A 166 15.44 40.63 8.57
CA ARG A 166 15.25 40.82 7.13
C ARG A 166 14.66 42.18 6.80
N ARG A 167 13.74 42.69 7.63
CA ARG A 167 13.18 44.03 7.48
C ARG A 167 14.21 45.13 7.75
N LEU A 168 15.02 44.98 8.80
CA LEU A 168 16.02 45.97 9.21
C LEU A 168 17.29 45.95 8.35
N ARG A 169 17.62 44.79 7.80
CA ARG A 169 18.81 44.55 6.96
C ARG A 169 18.43 43.63 5.78
N PRO A 170 17.72 44.15 4.76
CA PRO A 170 17.26 43.35 3.62
C PRO A 170 18.40 42.66 2.86
N LEU A 171 19.57 43.29 2.83
CA LEU A 171 20.76 42.78 2.13
C LEU A 171 21.29 41.46 2.74
N PHE A 172 20.97 41.14 3.99
CA PHE A 172 21.39 39.87 4.61
C PHE A 172 20.80 38.64 3.91
N GLY A 173 19.58 38.76 3.36
CA GLY A 173 18.95 37.66 2.63
C GLY A 173 19.58 37.38 1.27
N VAL A 174 20.31 38.34 0.70
CA VAL A 174 20.89 38.26 -0.65
C VAL A 174 22.40 38.03 -0.62
N HIS A 175 23.11 38.73 0.27
CA HIS A 175 24.57 38.74 0.32
C HIS A 175 25.14 38.07 1.58
N GLY A 176 24.28 37.58 2.47
CA GLY A 176 24.68 37.10 3.79
C GLY A 176 25.05 38.25 4.72
N VAL A 177 25.55 37.90 5.90
CA VAL A 177 26.00 38.86 6.92
C VAL A 177 27.47 39.20 6.67
N SER A 178 27.80 40.50 6.60
CA SER A 178 29.19 40.94 6.44
C SER A 178 30.02 40.64 7.69
N THR A 179 31.34 40.55 7.56
CA THR A 179 32.24 40.31 8.72
C THR A 179 32.16 41.43 9.76
N GLU A 180 31.91 42.67 9.33
CA GLU A 180 31.71 43.82 10.22
C GLU A 180 30.39 43.71 10.98
N ASP A 181 29.30 43.39 10.28
CA ASP A 181 27.99 43.18 10.90
C ASP A 181 28.00 41.99 11.87
N ALA A 182 28.68 40.89 11.50
CA ALA A 182 28.80 39.71 12.35
C ALA A 182 29.48 40.05 13.68
N ARG A 183 30.58 40.84 13.65
CA ARG A 183 31.27 41.32 14.86
C ARG A 183 30.42 42.28 15.67
N ALA A 184 29.66 43.16 15.02
CA ALA A 184 28.77 44.09 15.70
C ALA A 184 27.63 43.34 16.43
N ILE A 185 27.05 42.32 15.80
CA ILE A 185 26.04 41.43 16.38
C ILE A 185 26.64 40.66 17.55
N GLU A 186 27.81 40.05 17.38
CA GLU A 186 28.51 39.32 18.43
C GLU A 186 28.77 40.22 19.65
N LYS A 187 29.29 41.42 19.44
CA LYS A 187 29.52 42.40 20.51
C LYS A 187 28.23 42.83 21.22
N ALA A 188 27.15 43.02 20.49
CA ALA A 188 25.86 43.44 21.06
C ALA A 188 25.18 42.32 21.87
N LEU A 189 25.37 41.06 21.47
CA LEU A 189 24.76 39.90 22.14
C LEU A 189 25.60 39.37 23.31
N ILE A 190 26.92 39.51 23.27
CA ILE A 190 27.84 39.06 24.34
C ILE A 190 28.12 40.17 25.36
N GLY A 191 28.11 41.44 24.94
CA GLY A 191 28.46 42.60 25.79
C GLY A 191 27.29 43.21 26.56
N GLY A 192 26.17 42.50 26.72
CA GLY A 192 24.97 42.96 27.42
C GLY A 192 24.81 42.29 28.78
N ASP A 193 25.77 42.51 29.68
CA ASP A 193 25.59 42.44 31.14
C ASP A 193 25.77 43.85 31.73
#